data_AF-A0A090YV37-F1
#
_entry.id   AF-A0A090YV37-F1
#
_cell.length_a   1.000
_cell.length_b   1.000
_cell.length_c   1.000
_cell.angle_alpha   90.00
_cell.angle_beta   90.00
_cell.angle_gamma   90.00
#
_symmetry.space_group_name_H-M   'P 1'
#
loop_
_entity.id
_entity.type
_entity.pdbx_description
1 polymer ?
#
loop_
_entity_poly.entity_id
_entity_poly.type
_entity_poly.pdbx_seq_one_letter_code
_entity_poly.pdbx_strand_id
1 'polypeptide(L)'
;MPSIQDTIYPRIKHNLSTEDLRSVYTPTRSEIEWTSLKTKGTLQQLVLLILLKTVQNLGFFTRISDIPPIIIKHIAQSAQLPIPIETEWEAYSKTRTIKRHYQFVRQYLKIQQFDHNARQIMLDTMKHIAGSKDDPADLINAAIEELIHQRYELPVYNTFKEAANEIRHKSYRFIYEQVYESLQEQQLQQIDYLFQTEPDTFYSPWNRLKEDAKPCLLVSFKRVNSALRLVNTSKNTCLPS
;
A
#
# COMPACT_ATOMS: atom_id res chain seq x y z
N MET A 1 6.68 4.50 -6.36
CA MET A 1 5.38 3.99 -5.83
C MET A 1 5.67 2.72 -5.06
N PRO A 2 5.02 2.50 -3.91
CA PRO A 2 5.34 1.38 -3.04
C PRO A 2 4.97 0.07 -3.72
N SER A 3 5.89 -0.87 -3.68
CA SER A 3 5.63 -2.26 -4.05
C SER A 3 4.70 -2.87 -3.02
N ILE A 4 3.97 -3.93 -3.40
CA ILE A 4 3.21 -4.75 -2.45
C ILE A 4 4.12 -5.17 -1.29
N GLN A 5 5.40 -5.39 -1.59
CA GLN A 5 6.42 -5.80 -0.64
C GLN A 5 6.64 -4.83 0.52
N ASP A 6 6.44 -3.54 0.27
CA ASP A 6 6.70 -2.45 1.20
C ASP A 6 5.50 -2.18 2.13
N THR A 7 4.43 -2.98 1.99
CA THR A 7 3.17 -2.78 2.72
C THR A 7 2.78 -4.01 3.54
N ILE A 8 1.90 -3.80 4.52
CA ILE A 8 1.29 -4.86 5.34
C ILE A 8 0.21 -5.65 4.59
N TYR A 9 0.05 -5.45 3.28
CA TYR A 9 -0.96 -6.13 2.48
C TYR A 9 -0.83 -7.67 2.61
N PRO A 10 -1.90 -8.39 3.01
CA PRO A 10 -1.84 -9.83 3.26
C PRO A 10 -1.51 -10.65 2.02
N ARG A 11 -0.68 -11.68 2.19
CA ARG A 11 -0.17 -12.52 1.09
C ARG A 11 0.01 -13.96 1.56
N ILE A 12 -0.08 -14.89 0.62
CA ILE A 12 0.37 -16.26 0.85
C ILE A 12 1.90 -16.25 0.75
N LYS A 13 2.60 -16.75 1.77
CA LYS A 13 4.06 -16.86 1.76
C LYS A 13 4.50 -17.80 0.63
N HIS A 14 5.55 -17.45 -0.11
CA HIS A 14 6.08 -18.31 -1.18
C HIS A 14 6.63 -19.63 -0.64
N ASN A 15 7.31 -19.60 0.50
CA ASN A 15 7.84 -20.79 1.17
C ASN A 15 7.02 -21.04 2.45
N LEU A 16 6.03 -21.92 2.36
CA LEU A 16 5.22 -22.32 3.51
C LEU A 16 5.93 -23.46 4.23
N SER A 17 6.36 -23.22 5.48
CA SER A 17 6.85 -24.28 6.34
C SER A 17 5.69 -25.15 6.85
N THR A 18 6.00 -26.35 7.34
CA THR A 18 5.00 -27.21 7.99
C THR A 18 4.39 -26.55 9.23
N GLU A 19 5.13 -25.68 9.90
CA GLU A 19 4.65 -24.94 11.08
C GLU A 19 3.71 -23.79 10.68
N ASP A 20 4.01 -23.08 9.60
CA ASP A 20 3.09 -22.09 9.01
C ASP A 20 1.76 -22.75 8.60
N LEU A 21 1.83 -23.92 7.97
CA LEU A 21 0.64 -24.68 7.59
C LEU A 21 -0.19 -25.08 8.81
N ARG A 22 0.47 -25.57 9.86
CA ARG A 22 -0.20 -25.99 11.09
C ARG A 22 -0.89 -24.83 11.82
N SER A 23 -0.22 -23.70 11.93
CA SER A 23 -0.73 -22.53 12.67
C SER A 23 -1.86 -21.82 11.93
N VAL A 24 -1.73 -21.62 10.62
CA VAL A 24 -2.65 -20.79 9.83
C VAL A 24 -3.76 -21.63 9.19
N TYR A 25 -3.42 -22.78 8.62
CA TYR A 25 -4.29 -23.51 7.70
C TYR A 25 -4.91 -24.78 8.30
N THR A 26 -4.67 -25.12 9.56
CA THR A 26 -5.37 -26.25 10.20
C THR A 26 -6.80 -25.83 10.58
N PRO A 27 -7.84 -26.49 10.05
CA PRO A 27 -9.21 -26.24 10.49
C PRO A 27 -9.46 -26.74 11.90
N THR A 28 -10.25 -26.00 12.66
CA THR A 28 -10.77 -26.41 13.96
C THR A 28 -11.94 -27.39 13.80
N ARG A 29 -12.25 -28.15 14.85
CA ARG A 29 -13.39 -29.09 14.84
C ARG A 29 -14.71 -28.38 14.54
N SER A 30 -14.93 -27.20 15.13
CA SER A 30 -16.13 -26.39 14.89
C SER A 30 -16.25 -25.93 13.43
N GLU A 31 -15.14 -25.62 12.76
CA GLU A 31 -15.15 -25.26 11.34
C GLU A 31 -15.48 -26.46 10.45
N ILE A 32 -14.94 -27.64 10.77
CA ILE A 32 -15.23 -28.89 10.06
C ILE A 32 -16.72 -29.26 10.21
N GLU A 33 -17.25 -29.21 11.42
CA GLU A 33 -18.68 -29.46 11.68
C GLU A 33 -19.56 -28.45 10.94
N TRP A 34 -19.24 -27.15 11.05
CA TRP A 34 -19.98 -26.11 10.34
C TRP A 34 -20.01 -26.33 8.82
N THR A 35 -18.86 -26.67 8.21
CA THR A 35 -18.80 -26.94 6.77
C THR A 35 -19.57 -28.19 6.35
N SER A 36 -19.56 -29.25 7.17
CA SER A 36 -20.35 -30.46 6.92
C SER A 36 -21.87 -30.19 6.99
N LEU A 37 -22.32 -29.26 7.83
CA LEU A 37 -23.73 -28.89 7.92
C LEU A 37 -24.19 -28.04 6.71
N LYS A 38 -23.27 -27.29 6.09
CA LYS A 38 -23.58 -26.39 4.97
C LYS A 38 -23.44 -27.05 3.60
N THR A 39 -22.76 -28.19 3.50
CA THR A 39 -22.46 -28.85 2.23
C THR A 39 -22.85 -30.32 2.29
N LYS A 40 -23.15 -30.94 1.13
CA LYS A 40 -23.60 -32.34 1.06
C LYS A 40 -22.55 -33.29 0.47
N GLY A 41 -21.36 -32.81 0.12
CA GLY A 41 -20.33 -33.63 -0.49
C GLY A 41 -18.93 -33.22 -0.05
N THR A 42 -18.02 -34.19 -0.10
CA THR A 42 -16.66 -34.07 0.43
C THR A 42 -15.85 -32.99 -0.29
N LEU A 43 -15.97 -32.89 -1.62
CA LEU A 43 -15.33 -31.84 -2.41
C LEU A 43 -15.86 -30.45 -2.03
N GLN A 44 -17.18 -30.30 -1.89
CA GLN A 44 -17.81 -29.03 -1.51
C GLN A 44 -17.38 -28.60 -0.11
N GLN A 45 -17.34 -29.54 0.82
CA GLN A 45 -16.88 -29.31 2.20
C GLN A 45 -15.42 -28.85 2.20
N LEU A 46 -14.55 -29.53 1.46
CA LEU A 46 -13.15 -29.18 1.36
C LEU A 46 -12.96 -27.78 0.75
N VAL A 47 -13.65 -27.47 -0.35
CA VAL A 47 -13.59 -26.13 -0.97
C VAL A 47 -14.04 -25.06 0.02
N LEU A 48 -15.12 -25.29 0.76
CA LEU A 48 -15.62 -24.32 1.73
C LEU A 48 -14.63 -24.10 2.88
N LEU A 49 -13.98 -25.15 3.38
CA LEU A 49 -12.90 -25.06 4.39
C LEU A 49 -11.71 -24.28 3.85
N ILE A 50 -11.27 -24.55 2.63
CA ILE A 50 -10.15 -23.86 2.00
C ILE A 50 -10.46 -22.36 1.85
N LEU A 51 -11.66 -22.02 1.38
CA LEU A 51 -12.10 -20.62 1.30
C LEU A 51 -12.13 -19.96 2.68
N LEU A 52 -12.62 -20.66 3.70
CA LEU A 52 -12.65 -20.13 5.06
C LEU A 52 -11.25 -19.82 5.58
N LYS A 53 -10.32 -20.79 5.51
CA LYS A 53 -8.95 -20.63 6.02
C LYS A 53 -8.15 -19.59 5.24
N THR A 54 -8.34 -19.52 3.92
CA THR A 54 -7.66 -18.51 3.09
C THR A 54 -8.15 -17.10 3.40
N VAL A 55 -9.46 -16.90 3.58
CA VAL A 55 -10.02 -15.58 3.93
C VAL A 55 -9.67 -15.18 5.37
N GLN A 56 -9.60 -16.12 6.31
CA GLN A 56 -9.10 -15.82 7.66
C GLN A 56 -7.67 -15.29 7.66
N ASN A 57 -6.81 -15.80 6.78
CA ASN A 57 -5.42 -15.37 6.67
C ASN A 57 -5.25 -14.09 5.82
N LEU A 58 -6.03 -13.93 4.75
CA LEU A 58 -5.84 -12.86 3.77
C LEU A 58 -6.78 -11.67 3.96
N GLY A 59 -7.96 -11.86 4.55
CA GLY A 59 -9.01 -10.85 4.66
C GLY A 59 -9.78 -10.59 3.36
N PHE A 60 -9.52 -11.32 2.27
CA PHE A 60 -10.25 -11.21 1.01
C PHE A 60 -10.30 -12.56 0.28
N PHE A 61 -11.21 -12.67 -0.70
CA PHE A 61 -11.36 -13.88 -1.51
C PHE A 61 -10.32 -13.93 -2.63
N THR A 62 -9.42 -14.93 -2.56
CA THR A 62 -8.53 -15.26 -3.68
C THR A 62 -9.22 -16.20 -4.67
N ARG A 63 -8.70 -16.27 -5.90
CA ARG A 63 -9.18 -17.28 -6.85
C ARG A 63 -8.73 -18.65 -6.38
N ILE A 64 -9.60 -19.63 -6.54
CA ILE A 64 -9.33 -21.02 -6.19
C ILE A 64 -8.11 -21.59 -6.93
N SER A 65 -7.86 -21.14 -8.16
CA SER A 65 -6.69 -21.49 -8.97
C SER A 65 -5.36 -20.99 -8.39
N ASP A 66 -5.41 -19.91 -7.61
CA ASP A 66 -4.21 -19.22 -7.12
C ASP A 66 -3.77 -19.79 -5.76
N ILE A 67 -4.50 -20.77 -5.22
CA ILE A 67 -4.23 -21.40 -3.93
C ILE A 67 -3.19 -22.53 -4.14
N PRO A 68 -2.03 -22.46 -3.45
CA PRO A 68 -1.01 -23.49 -3.56
C PRO A 68 -1.53 -24.90 -3.22
N PRO A 69 -1.19 -25.94 -4.01
CA PRO A 69 -1.61 -27.33 -3.75
C PRO A 69 -1.23 -27.85 -2.37
N ILE A 70 -0.14 -27.35 -1.78
CA ILE A 70 0.30 -27.72 -0.43
C ILE A 70 -0.72 -27.34 0.65
N ILE A 71 -1.42 -26.21 0.49
CA ILE A 71 -2.49 -25.77 1.41
C ILE A 71 -3.70 -26.69 1.26
N ILE A 72 -4.09 -27.00 0.01
CA ILE A 72 -5.21 -27.88 -0.31
C ILE A 72 -5.00 -29.25 0.33
N LYS A 73 -3.81 -29.83 0.14
CA LYS A 73 -3.42 -31.13 0.71
C LYS A 73 -3.43 -31.11 2.24
N HIS A 74 -2.86 -30.08 2.86
CA HIS A 74 -2.83 -29.95 4.33
C HIS A 74 -4.24 -29.89 4.93
N ILE A 75 -5.13 -29.09 4.35
CA ILE A 75 -6.51 -28.95 4.82
C ILE A 75 -7.29 -30.25 4.62
N ALA A 76 -7.16 -30.89 3.46
CA ALA A 76 -7.82 -32.16 3.17
C ALA A 76 -7.41 -33.24 4.18
N GLN A 77 -6.11 -33.38 4.45
CA GLN A 77 -5.59 -34.33 5.44
C GLN A 77 -6.06 -34.00 6.86
N SER A 78 -6.02 -32.73 7.25
CA SER A 78 -6.45 -32.29 8.59
C SER A 78 -7.94 -32.53 8.84
N ALA A 79 -8.77 -32.40 7.80
CA ALA A 79 -10.21 -32.63 7.85
C ALA A 79 -10.61 -34.07 7.51
N GLN A 80 -9.66 -34.96 7.23
CA GLN A 80 -9.90 -36.36 6.79
C GLN A 80 -10.77 -36.46 5.53
N LEU A 81 -10.59 -35.52 4.60
CA LEU A 81 -11.28 -35.44 3.32
C LEU A 81 -10.38 -35.94 2.18
N PRO A 82 -10.96 -36.50 1.10
CA PRO A 82 -10.20 -36.90 -0.07
C PRO A 82 -9.53 -35.70 -0.73
N ILE A 83 -8.29 -35.89 -1.18
CA ILE A 83 -7.56 -34.90 -1.95
C ILE A 83 -8.15 -34.89 -3.37
N PRO A 84 -8.62 -33.74 -3.88
CA PRO A 84 -9.25 -33.67 -5.20
C PRO A 84 -8.22 -33.80 -6.31
N ILE A 85 -8.66 -34.32 -7.45
CA ILE A 85 -7.86 -34.31 -8.68
C ILE A 85 -7.91 -32.88 -9.26
N GLU A 86 -6.83 -32.44 -9.90
CA GLU A 86 -6.68 -31.06 -10.44
C GLU A 86 -7.83 -30.67 -11.38
N THR A 87 -8.28 -31.58 -12.24
CA THR A 87 -9.40 -31.37 -13.16
C THR A 87 -10.74 -31.13 -12.43
N GLU A 88 -11.00 -31.84 -11.33
CA GLU A 88 -12.19 -31.64 -10.50
C GLU A 88 -12.16 -30.29 -9.80
N TRP A 89 -10.99 -29.90 -9.29
CA TRP A 89 -10.76 -28.62 -8.64
C TRP A 89 -10.98 -27.44 -9.58
N GLU A 90 -10.41 -27.50 -10.79
CA GLU A 90 -10.62 -26.49 -11.83
C GLU A 90 -12.07 -26.41 -12.28
N ALA A 91 -12.72 -27.55 -12.50
CA ALA A 91 -14.13 -27.59 -12.88
C ALA A 91 -15.01 -26.95 -11.79
N TYR A 92 -14.71 -27.23 -10.52
CA TYR A 92 -15.44 -26.67 -9.38
C TYR A 92 -15.36 -25.14 -9.34
N SER A 93 -14.19 -24.56 -9.64
CA SER A 93 -13.97 -23.10 -9.62
C SER A 93 -14.93 -22.33 -10.53
N LYS A 94 -15.46 -22.97 -11.58
CA LYS A 94 -16.38 -22.39 -12.58
C LYS A 94 -17.85 -22.58 -12.23
N THR A 95 -18.16 -23.34 -11.18
CA THR A 95 -19.55 -23.65 -10.82
C THR A 95 -20.26 -22.49 -10.12
N ARG A 96 -21.60 -22.43 -10.22
CA ARG A 96 -22.40 -21.44 -9.49
C ARG A 96 -22.38 -21.65 -7.96
N THR A 97 -22.04 -22.86 -7.51
CA THR A 97 -21.98 -23.24 -6.09
C THR A 97 -20.96 -22.42 -5.32
N ILE A 98 -19.83 -22.06 -5.95
CA ILE A 98 -18.78 -21.25 -5.32
C ILE A 98 -19.31 -19.89 -4.81
N LYS A 99 -20.25 -19.28 -5.53
CA LYS A 99 -20.85 -18.00 -5.14
C LYS A 99 -21.62 -18.10 -3.82
N ARG A 100 -22.27 -19.26 -3.57
CA ARG A 100 -22.93 -19.53 -2.28
C ARG A 100 -21.90 -19.74 -1.18
N HIS A 101 -20.79 -20.40 -1.47
CA HIS A 101 -19.70 -20.57 -0.50
C HIS A 101 -19.11 -19.23 -0.04
N TYR A 102 -18.92 -18.28 -0.95
CA TYR A 102 -18.50 -16.92 -0.58
C TYR A 102 -19.48 -16.26 0.41
N GLN A 103 -20.78 -16.41 0.17
CA GLN A 103 -21.80 -15.90 1.10
C GLN A 103 -21.75 -16.58 2.47
N PHE A 104 -21.56 -17.91 2.51
CA PHE A 104 -21.42 -18.64 3.78
C PHE A 104 -20.18 -18.21 4.56
N VAL A 105 -19.04 -18.04 3.90
CA VAL A 105 -17.80 -17.55 4.55
C VAL A 105 -17.98 -16.12 5.06
N ARG A 106 -18.61 -15.23 4.28
CA ARG A 106 -18.93 -13.86 4.72
C ARG A 106 -19.77 -13.84 6.00
N GLN A 107 -20.82 -14.65 6.04
CA GLN A 107 -21.71 -14.76 7.20
C GLN A 107 -20.97 -15.34 8.42
N TYR A 108 -20.13 -16.35 8.22
CA TYR A 108 -19.38 -16.99 9.29
C TYR A 108 -18.33 -16.06 9.91
N LEU A 109 -17.54 -15.39 9.06
CA LEU A 109 -16.48 -14.47 9.50
C LEU A 109 -17.01 -13.06 9.85
N LYS A 110 -18.28 -12.79 9.56
CA LYS A 110 -18.93 -11.47 9.72
C LYS A 110 -18.17 -10.35 8.98
N ILE A 111 -17.69 -10.68 7.79
CA ILE A 111 -17.01 -9.72 6.90
C ILE A 111 -17.98 -9.13 5.88
N GLN A 112 -17.78 -7.86 5.58
CA GLN A 112 -18.56 -7.11 4.60
C GLN A 112 -17.80 -7.00 3.28
N GLN A 113 -18.53 -7.00 2.17
CA GLN A 113 -17.91 -6.82 0.86
C GLN A 113 -17.33 -5.41 0.72
N PHE A 114 -16.22 -5.26 0.01
CA PHE A 114 -15.71 -3.95 -0.38
C PHE A 114 -16.71 -3.24 -1.31
N ASP A 115 -17.40 -2.23 -0.79
CA ASP A 115 -18.42 -1.46 -1.46
C ASP A 115 -18.02 0.03 -1.58
N HIS A 116 -18.97 0.87 -2.00
CA HIS A 116 -18.73 2.31 -2.10
C HIS A 116 -18.39 2.93 -0.74
N ASN A 117 -19.03 2.47 0.34
CA ASN A 117 -18.77 3.00 1.68
C ASN A 117 -17.36 2.64 2.15
N ALA A 118 -16.96 1.38 1.99
CA ALA A 118 -15.60 0.92 2.27
C ALA A 118 -14.55 1.73 1.47
N ARG A 119 -14.85 2.04 0.20
CA ARG A 119 -13.98 2.89 -0.62
C ARG A 119 -13.87 4.31 -0.08
N GLN A 120 -14.96 4.91 0.39
CA GLN A 120 -14.90 6.26 1.00
C GLN A 120 -14.09 6.24 2.30
N ILE A 121 -14.34 5.27 3.19
CA ILE A 121 -13.55 5.09 4.42
C ILE A 121 -12.06 4.96 4.12
N MET A 122 -11.70 4.14 3.13
CA MET A 122 -10.32 3.98 2.65
C MET A 122 -9.72 5.31 2.21
N LEU A 123 -10.42 6.07 1.36
CA LEU A 123 -9.95 7.36 0.85
C LEU A 123 -9.83 8.42 1.95
N ASP A 124 -10.79 8.50 2.85
CA ASP A 124 -10.80 9.50 3.91
C ASP A 124 -9.72 9.22 4.96
N THR A 125 -9.49 7.95 5.28
CA THR A 125 -8.35 7.51 6.11
C THR A 125 -7.03 7.96 5.49
N MET A 126 -6.81 7.68 4.21
CA MET A 126 -5.59 8.09 3.51
C MET A 126 -5.43 9.61 3.46
N LYS A 127 -6.49 10.38 3.18
CA LYS A 127 -6.43 11.86 3.16
C LYS A 127 -6.08 12.43 4.52
N HIS A 128 -6.67 11.89 5.58
CA HIS A 128 -6.46 12.36 6.95
C HIS A 128 -4.97 12.29 7.35
N ILE A 129 -4.26 11.23 6.95
CA ILE A 129 -2.85 11.05 7.30
C ILE A 129 -1.87 11.66 6.28
N ALA A 130 -2.31 11.92 5.05
CA ALA A 130 -1.45 12.44 3.97
C ALA A 130 -0.85 13.83 4.25
N GLY A 131 -1.42 14.61 5.17
CA GLY A 131 -0.83 15.89 5.60
C GLY A 131 0.36 15.74 6.57
N SER A 132 0.54 14.55 7.17
CA SER A 132 1.54 14.29 8.21
C SER A 132 2.62 13.27 7.80
N LYS A 133 2.33 12.43 6.81
CA LYS A 133 3.21 11.35 6.32
C LYS A 133 3.39 11.45 4.81
N ASP A 134 4.65 11.53 4.37
CA ASP A 134 5.00 11.62 2.95
C ASP A 134 5.13 10.26 2.24
N ASP A 135 5.21 9.15 2.98
CA ASP A 135 5.37 7.82 2.39
C ASP A 135 4.03 7.23 1.92
N PRO A 136 3.84 6.94 0.62
CA PRO A 136 2.65 6.25 0.12
C PRO A 136 2.44 4.86 0.74
N ALA A 137 3.48 4.19 1.27
CA ALA A 137 3.31 2.92 1.97
C ALA A 137 2.52 3.10 3.28
N ASP A 138 2.77 4.19 4.02
CA ASP A 138 2.01 4.52 5.23
C ASP A 138 0.53 4.78 4.93
N LEU A 139 0.23 5.45 3.81
CA LEU A 139 -1.15 5.68 3.37
C LEU A 139 -1.89 4.35 3.17
N ILE A 140 -1.23 3.42 2.49
CA ILE A 140 -1.78 2.10 2.20
C ILE A 140 -1.94 1.29 3.49
N ASN A 141 -0.94 1.29 4.37
CA ASN A 141 -0.98 0.54 5.62
C ASN A 141 -2.13 0.99 6.53
N ALA A 142 -2.30 2.30 6.73
CA ALA A 142 -3.39 2.82 7.56
C ALA A 142 -4.78 2.48 6.97
N ALA A 143 -4.92 2.55 5.65
CA ALA A 143 -6.17 2.18 5.00
C ALA A 143 -6.48 0.68 5.12
N ILE A 144 -5.46 -0.18 5.05
CA ILE A 144 -5.61 -1.63 5.29
C ILE A 144 -6.06 -1.89 6.74
N GLU A 145 -5.42 -1.24 7.71
CA GLU A 145 -5.77 -1.37 9.12
C GLU A 145 -7.22 -0.94 9.39
N GLU A 146 -7.65 0.20 8.84
CA GLU A 146 -9.02 0.69 9.02
C GLU A 146 -10.05 -0.26 8.40
N LEU A 147 -9.79 -0.78 7.19
CA LEU A 147 -10.71 -1.74 6.56
C LEU A 147 -10.80 -3.06 7.34
N ILE A 148 -9.68 -3.55 7.88
CA ILE A 148 -9.67 -4.74 8.74
C ILE A 148 -10.44 -4.48 10.03
N HIS A 149 -10.24 -3.32 10.66
CA HIS A 149 -10.93 -2.91 11.89
C HIS A 149 -12.45 -2.87 11.70
N GLN A 150 -12.91 -2.29 10.59
CA GLN A 150 -14.33 -2.21 10.21
C GLN A 150 -14.88 -3.51 9.59
N ARG A 151 -14.08 -4.59 9.54
CA ARG A 151 -14.46 -5.92 9.01
C ARG A 151 -14.86 -5.90 7.53
N TYR A 152 -14.25 -5.03 6.73
CA TYR A 152 -14.40 -5.06 5.27
C TYR A 152 -13.41 -6.02 4.61
N GLU A 153 -13.84 -6.62 3.50
CA GLU A 153 -12.96 -7.28 2.55
C GLU A 153 -11.96 -6.27 1.99
N LEU A 154 -10.70 -6.70 1.86
CA LEU A 154 -9.68 -5.87 1.24
C LEU A 154 -9.85 -5.87 -0.30
N PRO A 155 -9.78 -4.70 -0.96
CA PRO A 155 -9.73 -4.64 -2.41
C PRO A 155 -8.36 -5.13 -2.91
N VAL A 156 -8.26 -5.33 -4.22
CA VAL A 156 -6.98 -5.68 -4.86
C VAL A 156 -5.97 -4.57 -4.60
N TYR A 157 -4.70 -4.93 -4.37
CA TYR A 157 -3.63 -3.98 -4.05
C TYR A 157 -3.56 -2.76 -4.99
N ASN A 158 -3.79 -2.95 -6.29
CA ASN A 158 -3.77 -1.84 -7.26
C ASN A 158 -4.78 -0.75 -6.91
N THR A 159 -5.93 -1.09 -6.32
CA THR A 159 -6.92 -0.11 -5.86
C THR A 159 -6.35 0.79 -4.75
N PHE A 160 -5.59 0.22 -3.81
CA PHE A 160 -4.89 1.01 -2.79
C PHE A 160 -3.80 1.88 -3.42
N LYS A 161 -3.00 1.30 -4.31
CA LYS A 161 -1.90 2.00 -4.99
C LYS A 161 -2.40 3.20 -5.81
N GLU A 162 -3.48 3.04 -6.56
CA GLU A 162 -4.10 4.11 -7.35
C GLU A 162 -4.64 5.21 -6.44
N ALA A 163 -5.36 4.84 -5.38
CA ALA A 163 -5.89 5.80 -4.40
C ALA A 163 -4.78 6.61 -3.71
N ALA A 164 -3.73 5.94 -3.23
CA ALA A 164 -2.59 6.59 -2.60
C ALA A 164 -1.87 7.54 -3.56
N ASN A 165 -1.73 7.15 -4.84
CA ASN A 165 -1.12 8.00 -5.85
C ASN A 165 -1.99 9.24 -6.15
N GLU A 166 -3.30 9.08 -6.27
CA GLU A 166 -4.23 10.19 -6.49
C GLU A 166 -4.16 11.21 -5.35
N ILE A 167 -4.17 10.74 -4.10
CA ILE A 167 -4.08 11.59 -2.91
C ILE A 167 -2.74 12.33 -2.86
N ARG A 168 -1.64 11.62 -3.11
CA ARG A 168 -0.29 12.23 -3.14
C ARG A 168 -0.16 13.30 -4.23
N HIS A 169 -0.69 13.05 -5.43
CA HIS A 169 -0.69 14.06 -6.49
C HIS A 169 -1.49 15.31 -6.11
N LYS A 170 -2.63 15.14 -5.42
CA LYS A 170 -3.44 16.26 -4.93
C LYS A 170 -2.70 17.06 -3.84
N SER A 171 -2.10 16.37 -2.86
CA SER A 171 -1.33 17.04 -1.81
C SER A 171 -0.12 17.79 -2.37
N TYR A 172 0.63 17.19 -3.29
CA TYR A 172 1.76 17.88 -3.91
C TYR A 172 1.32 19.04 -4.77
N ARG A 173 0.27 18.91 -5.58
CA ARG A 173 -0.25 20.03 -6.36
C ARG A 173 -0.61 21.19 -5.43
N PHE A 174 -1.32 20.93 -4.34
CA PHE A 174 -1.68 21.95 -3.36
C PHE A 174 -0.45 22.65 -2.76
N ILE A 175 0.57 21.89 -2.35
CA ILE A 175 1.82 22.45 -1.81
C ILE A 175 2.54 23.28 -2.89
N TYR A 176 2.64 22.78 -4.12
CA TYR A 176 3.26 23.52 -5.22
C TYR A 176 2.52 24.82 -5.53
N GLU A 177 1.19 24.80 -5.55
CA GLU A 177 0.35 25.98 -5.76
C GLU A 177 0.56 27.00 -4.63
N GLN A 178 0.56 26.57 -3.36
CA GLN A 178 0.82 27.48 -2.23
C GLN A 178 2.22 28.08 -2.28
N VAL A 179 3.24 27.28 -2.60
CA VAL A 179 4.62 27.79 -2.76
C VAL A 179 4.67 28.77 -3.93
N TYR A 180 4.07 28.43 -5.07
CA TYR A 180 4.06 29.29 -6.26
C TYR A 180 3.35 30.63 -5.99
N GLU A 181 2.19 30.62 -5.33
CA GLU A 181 1.46 31.84 -4.95
C GLU A 181 2.21 32.70 -3.92
N SER A 182 3.08 32.09 -3.11
CA SER A 182 3.90 32.82 -2.14
C SER A 182 5.14 33.49 -2.74
N LEU A 183 5.51 33.15 -3.99
CA LEU A 183 6.69 33.69 -4.65
C LEU A 183 6.38 35.04 -5.31
N GLN A 184 7.22 36.03 -5.04
CA GLN A 184 7.19 37.33 -5.73
C GLN A 184 7.79 37.21 -7.14
N GLU A 185 7.41 38.09 -8.07
CA GLU A 185 7.93 38.10 -9.45
C GLU A 185 9.47 38.08 -9.53
N GLN A 186 10.15 38.77 -8.60
CA GLN A 186 11.62 38.78 -8.53
C GLN A 186 12.20 37.39 -8.19
N GLN A 187 11.51 36.61 -7.36
CA GLN A 187 11.94 35.27 -6.97
C GLN A 187 11.68 34.26 -8.10
N LEU A 188 10.56 34.40 -8.81
CA LEU A 188 10.28 33.60 -10.02
C LEU A 188 11.34 33.82 -11.09
N GLN A 189 11.72 35.08 -11.36
CA GLN A 189 12.79 35.40 -12.31
C GLN A 189 14.15 34.81 -11.91
N GLN A 190 14.47 34.79 -10.60
CA GLN A 190 15.70 34.14 -10.11
C GLN A 190 15.66 32.62 -10.26
N ILE A 191 14.51 32.00 -10.04
CA ILE A 191 14.30 30.56 -10.26
C ILE A 191 14.43 30.23 -11.75
N ASP A 192 13.81 31.01 -12.62
CA ASP A 192 13.90 30.80 -14.07
C ASP A 192 15.34 30.96 -14.59
N TYR A 193 16.07 31.96 -14.08
CA TYR A 193 17.47 32.18 -14.43
C TYR A 193 18.37 30.99 -14.04
N LEU A 194 18.03 30.24 -12.97
CA LEU A 194 18.79 29.03 -12.59
C LEU A 194 18.78 27.95 -13.68
N PHE A 195 17.76 27.91 -14.55
CA PHE A 195 17.60 26.92 -15.61
C PHE A 195 18.03 27.42 -16.99
N GLN A 196 18.36 28.70 -17.14
CA GLN A 196 18.86 29.25 -18.40
C GLN A 196 20.36 28.94 -18.58
N THR A 197 20.75 28.56 -19.80
CA THR A 197 22.16 28.36 -20.18
C THR A 197 22.70 29.64 -20.78
N GLU A 198 23.85 30.13 -20.31
CA GLU A 198 24.54 31.24 -20.97
C GLU A 198 25.13 30.79 -22.32
N PRO A 199 25.16 31.66 -23.35
CA PRO A 199 25.53 31.28 -24.72
C PRO A 199 26.95 30.69 -24.86
N ASP A 200 27.83 30.93 -23.88
CA ASP A 200 29.21 30.41 -23.86
C ASP A 200 29.44 29.21 -22.93
N THR A 201 28.41 28.69 -22.26
CA THR A 201 28.54 27.52 -21.36
C THR A 201 27.40 26.52 -21.48
N PHE A 202 27.74 25.24 -21.68
CA PHE A 202 26.78 24.11 -21.71
C PHE A 202 26.15 23.76 -20.35
N TYR A 203 26.46 24.52 -19.29
CA TYR A 203 26.02 24.23 -17.92
C TYR A 203 25.19 25.39 -17.38
N SER A 204 23.95 25.11 -17.00
CA SER A 204 23.11 26.09 -16.30
C SER A 204 23.61 26.32 -14.86
N PRO A 205 23.29 27.46 -14.23
CA PRO A 205 23.56 27.69 -12.81
C PRO A 205 23.02 26.58 -11.90
N TRP A 206 21.91 25.93 -12.27
CA TRP A 206 21.38 24.73 -11.62
C TRP A 206 22.37 23.56 -11.58
N ASN A 207 23.14 23.34 -12.65
CA ASN A 207 24.15 22.28 -12.67
C ASN A 207 25.28 22.54 -11.66
N ARG A 208 25.64 23.81 -11.42
CA ARG A 208 26.59 24.19 -10.36
C ARG A 208 26.01 24.02 -8.96
N LEU A 209 24.70 24.21 -8.80
CA LEU A 209 24.01 24.01 -7.52
C LEU A 209 23.87 22.52 -7.17
N LYS A 210 23.80 21.66 -8.18
CA LYS A 210 23.65 20.21 -8.07
C LYS A 210 24.98 19.47 -7.90
N GLU A 211 26.11 20.10 -8.21
CA GLU A 211 27.43 19.56 -7.88
C GLU A 211 27.60 19.52 -6.36
N ASP A 212 27.83 18.32 -5.82
CA ASP A 212 28.13 18.15 -4.39
C ASP A 212 29.29 19.08 -3.99
N ALA A 213 29.18 19.70 -2.80
CA ALA A 213 30.27 20.48 -2.25
C ALA A 213 31.54 19.63 -2.21
N LYS A 214 32.56 20.01 -3.00
CA LYS A 214 33.85 19.33 -3.01
C LYS A 214 34.35 19.18 -1.57
N PRO A 215 34.91 18.01 -1.17
CA PRO A 215 35.35 17.77 0.19
C PRO A 215 36.26 18.91 0.67
N CYS A 216 35.86 19.53 1.77
CA CYS A 216 36.48 20.74 2.31
C CYS A 216 37.91 20.45 2.79
N LEU A 217 38.92 20.82 2.00
CA LEU A 217 40.25 21.13 2.54
C LEU A 217 40.17 22.51 3.21
N LEU A 218 40.57 22.59 4.49
CA LEU A 218 40.48 23.68 5.48
C LEU A 218 40.81 25.13 5.02
N VAL A 219 41.25 25.34 3.79
CA VAL A 219 41.64 26.65 3.23
C VAL A 219 40.43 27.47 2.77
N SER A 220 39.30 26.84 2.44
CA SER A 220 38.10 27.53 1.90
C SER A 220 37.24 28.23 2.96
N PHE A 221 37.40 27.91 4.25
CA PHE A 221 36.55 28.44 5.34
C PHE A 221 36.70 29.95 5.58
N LYS A 222 37.87 30.54 5.24
CA LYS A 222 38.09 31.99 5.37
C LYS A 222 37.40 32.82 4.27
N ARG A 223 37.04 32.22 3.13
CA ARG A 223 36.43 32.93 1.99
C ARG A 223 34.90 33.04 2.07
N VAL A 224 34.23 32.04 2.64
CA VAL A 224 32.76 32.06 2.80
C VAL A 224 32.32 33.04 3.90
N ASN A 225 33.14 33.19 4.95
CA ASN A 225 32.83 34.10 6.06
C ASN A 225 32.96 35.60 5.68
N SER A 226 33.79 35.93 4.67
CA SER A 226 33.84 37.30 4.14
C SER A 226 32.62 37.66 3.28
N ALA A 227 31.98 36.69 2.62
CA ALA A 227 30.78 36.92 1.81
C ALA A 227 29.51 37.09 2.68
N LEU A 228 29.41 36.35 3.79
CA LEU A 228 28.27 36.46 4.72
C LEU A 228 28.27 37.75 5.56
N ARG A 229 29.41 38.43 5.70
CA ARG A 229 29.49 39.73 6.39
C ARG A 229 28.95 40.90 5.56
N LEU A 230 28.87 40.78 4.23
CA LEU A 230 28.32 41.83 3.36
C LEU A 230 26.78 41.83 3.32
N VAL A 231 26.13 40.74 3.73
CA VAL A 231 24.66 40.62 3.71
C VAL A 231 24.02 41.10 5.02
N ASN A 232 24.79 41.22 6.11
CA ASN A 232 24.28 41.57 7.44
C ASN A 232 24.55 43.02 7.90
N THR A 233 25.06 43.91 7.03
CA THR A 233 25.36 45.31 7.41
C THR A 233 24.38 46.36 6.84
N SER A 234 23.24 45.98 6.26
CA SER A 234 22.26 46.94 5.69
C SER A 234 20.94 47.10 6.45
N LYS A 235 20.84 46.66 7.71
CA LYS A 235 19.69 47.00 8.59
C LYS A 235 20.16 47.49 9.95
N ASN A 236 20.57 48.76 10.01
CA ASN A 236 20.40 49.62 11.19
C ASN A 236 20.79 51.06 10.84
N THR A 237 19.86 51.84 10.28
CA THR A 237 19.79 53.30 10.44
C THR A 237 18.42 53.84 10.01
N CYS A 238 17.76 54.52 10.96
CA CYS A 238 16.77 55.60 10.79
C CYS A 238 15.28 55.26 10.52
N LEU A 239 14.47 55.34 11.57
CA LEU A 239 13.09 55.85 11.53
C LEU A 239 13.10 57.28 12.12
N PRO A 240 12.52 58.31 11.47
CA PRO A 240 12.43 59.66 12.02
C PRO A 240 11.08 59.97 12.67
N SER A 241 11.15 60.96 13.57
CA SER A 241 10.09 61.71 14.32
C SER A 241 9.64 61.09 15.63
#